data_AF-A0A955BS82-F1
#
_entry.id   AF-A0A955BS82-F1
#
_cell.length_a   1.000
_cell.length_b   1.000
_cell.length_c   1.000
_cell.angle_alpha   90.00
_cell.angle_beta   90.00
_cell.angle_gamma   90.00
#
_symmetry.space_group_name_H-M   'P 1'
#
loop_
_entity.id
_entity.type
_entity.pdbx_description
1 polymer ?
#
loop_
_entity_poly.entity_id
_entity_poly.type
_entity_poly.pdbx_seq_one_letter_code
_entity_poly.pdbx_strand_id
1 'polypeptide(L)'
;MDESETRLERFLDSAIKSGLLSGGVLATALVAGARESSSDCNCDTFFAAVKNRLIDDCQMTTWQADKLECGKWRGFFVDDYVLLEHVVSDNDSMTYSAKHIGDGRPYHLSVTAGAYPLQFEVEPVTT
;
A
#
# COMPACT_ATOMS: atom_id res chain seq x y z
N MET A 1 -23.92 -13.19 -2.69
CA MET A 1 -22.72 -12.58 -2.09
C MET A 1 -22.59 -11.23 -2.75
N ASP A 2 -22.61 -10.17 -1.96
CA ASP A 2 -22.60 -8.80 -2.45
C ASP A 2 -21.24 -8.50 -3.11
N GLU A 3 -21.24 -7.80 -4.24
CA GLU A 3 -20.01 -7.48 -4.99
C GLU A 3 -19.06 -6.63 -4.13
N SER A 4 -19.64 -5.73 -3.34
CA SER A 4 -18.94 -4.84 -2.43
C SER A 4 -18.32 -5.56 -1.23
N GLU A 5 -19.01 -6.56 -0.67
CA GLU A 5 -18.47 -7.45 0.38
C GLU A 5 -17.24 -8.22 -0.15
N THR A 6 -17.37 -8.76 -1.36
CA THR A 6 -16.28 -9.49 -2.03
C THR A 6 -15.06 -8.59 -2.28
N ARG A 7 -15.28 -7.30 -2.62
CA ARG A 7 -14.21 -6.32 -2.83
C ARG A 7 -13.45 -6.02 -1.55
N LEU A 8 -14.16 -5.81 -0.44
CA LEU A 8 -13.56 -5.59 0.89
C LEU A 8 -12.70 -6.78 1.31
N GLU A 9 -13.20 -8.01 1.20
CA GLU A 9 -12.46 -9.21 1.56
C GLU A 9 -11.15 -9.35 0.75
N ARG A 10 -11.22 -9.11 -0.57
CA ARG A 10 -10.04 -9.16 -1.44
C ARG A 10 -9.00 -8.10 -1.08
N PHE A 11 -9.44 -6.91 -0.71
CA PHE A 11 -8.55 -5.85 -0.26
C PHE A 11 -7.86 -6.24 1.04
N LEU A 12 -8.61 -6.73 2.04
CA LEU A 12 -8.05 -7.15 3.33
C LEU A 12 -7.07 -8.31 3.18
N ASP A 13 -7.42 -9.31 2.37
CA ASP A 13 -6.54 -10.44 2.04
C ASP A 13 -5.24 -9.96 1.36
N SER A 14 -5.34 -9.05 0.40
CA SER A 14 -4.18 -8.46 -0.27
C SER A 14 -3.33 -7.66 0.71
N ALA A 15 -3.94 -6.87 1.59
CA ALA A 15 -3.26 -6.06 2.60
C ALA A 15 -2.46 -6.96 3.57
N ILE A 16 -3.06 -8.04 4.06
CA ILE A 16 -2.39 -9.01 4.94
C ILE A 16 -1.24 -9.69 4.20
N LYS A 17 -1.47 -10.17 2.97
CA LYS A 17 -0.44 -10.85 2.15
C LYS A 17 0.73 -9.96 1.80
N SER A 18 0.49 -8.66 1.67
CA SER A 18 1.54 -7.70 1.30
C SER A 18 2.58 -7.48 2.38
N GLY A 19 2.23 -7.69 3.66
CA GLY A 19 3.08 -7.34 4.80
C GLY A 19 3.20 -5.83 5.07
N LEU A 20 2.53 -4.95 4.29
CA LEU A 20 2.50 -3.50 4.54
C LEU A 20 1.83 -3.15 5.85
N LEU A 21 0.78 -3.88 6.22
CA LEU A 21 -0.04 -3.61 7.39
C LEU A 21 -0.02 -4.80 8.33
N SER A 22 0.12 -4.51 9.62
CA SER A 22 -0.11 -5.52 10.65
C SER A 22 -1.60 -5.79 10.82
N GLY A 23 -1.95 -6.99 11.29
CA GLY A 23 -3.34 -7.33 11.62
C GLY A 23 -3.95 -6.40 12.67
N GLY A 24 -3.14 -5.86 13.60
CA GLY A 24 -3.60 -4.89 14.60
C GLY A 24 -3.99 -3.53 14.00
N VAL A 25 -3.23 -3.05 13.01
CA VAL A 25 -3.56 -1.82 12.26
C VAL A 25 -4.86 -2.00 11.48
N LEU A 26 -5.00 -3.12 10.77
CA LEU A 26 -6.23 -3.45 10.05
C LEU A 26 -7.45 -3.56 10.97
N ALA A 27 -7.31 -4.27 12.10
CA ALA A 27 -8.39 -4.41 13.08
C ALA A 27 -8.81 -3.04 13.64
N THR A 28 -7.84 -2.16 13.92
CA THR A 28 -8.11 -0.80 14.40
C THR A 28 -8.89 0.02 13.37
N ALA A 29 -8.48 -0.04 12.09
CA ALA A 29 -9.17 0.65 11.01
C ALA A 29 -10.61 0.12 10.78
N LEU A 30 -10.81 -1.20 10.88
CA LEU A 30 -12.14 -1.82 10.75
C LEU A 30 -13.07 -1.39 11.90
N VAL A 31 -12.57 -1.38 13.14
CA VAL A 31 -13.35 -0.92 14.30
C VAL A 31 -13.69 0.56 14.17
N ALA A 32 -12.77 1.39 13.70
CA ALA A 32 -13.03 2.81 13.46
C ALA A 32 -14.10 3.00 12.38
N GLY A 33 -13.95 2.34 11.23
CA GLY A 33 -14.94 2.39 10.15
C GLY A 33 -16.32 1.93 10.61
N ALA A 34 -16.39 0.92 11.49
CA ALA A 34 -17.67 0.39 11.99
C ALA A 34 -18.40 1.38 12.91
N ARG A 35 -17.66 2.26 13.59
CA ARG A 35 -18.22 3.33 14.44
C ARG A 35 -18.69 4.52 13.63
N GLU A 36 -18.05 4.77 12.49
CA GLU A 36 -18.37 5.86 11.57
C GLU A 36 -19.54 5.50 10.64
N SER A 37 -19.75 4.20 10.37
CA SER A 37 -20.90 3.71 9.61
C SER A 37 -22.21 3.84 10.39
N SER A 38 -23.21 4.48 9.78
CA SER A 38 -24.60 4.50 10.26
C SER A 38 -25.35 3.22 9.88
N SER A 39 -26.57 3.04 10.38
CA SER A 39 -27.41 1.86 10.12
C SER A 39 -27.78 1.60 8.65
N ASP A 40 -27.56 2.58 7.77
CA ASP A 40 -27.83 2.51 6.33
C ASP A 40 -26.54 2.35 5.48
N CYS A 41 -25.40 2.07 6.13
CA CYS A 41 -24.11 1.98 5.46
C CYS A 41 -24.04 0.72 4.58
N ASN A 42 -23.83 0.90 3.28
CA ASN A 42 -23.49 -0.20 2.38
C ASN A 42 -21.99 -0.53 2.46
N CYS A 43 -21.63 -1.75 2.02
CA CYS A 43 -20.26 -2.25 2.09
C CYS A 43 -19.24 -1.36 1.35
N ASP A 44 -19.65 -0.65 0.28
CA ASP A 44 -18.77 0.27 -0.44
C ASP A 44 -18.39 1.50 0.39
N THR A 45 -19.36 2.08 1.11
CA THR A 45 -19.11 3.24 1.97
C THR A 45 -18.20 2.84 3.13
N PHE A 46 -18.43 1.67 3.72
CA PHE A 46 -17.57 1.11 4.76
C PHE A 46 -16.14 0.84 4.23
N PHE A 47 -16.01 0.23 3.04
CA PHE A 47 -14.72 0.00 2.40
C PHE A 47 -13.96 1.31 2.17
N ALA A 48 -14.63 2.34 1.62
CA ALA A 48 -14.03 3.64 1.40
C ALA A 48 -13.56 4.31 2.71
N ALA A 49 -14.36 4.21 3.78
CA ALA A 49 -13.99 4.73 5.09
C ALA A 49 -12.72 4.05 5.65
N VAL A 50 -12.66 2.71 5.60
CA VAL A 50 -11.49 1.94 6.04
C VAL A 50 -10.25 2.29 5.20
N LYS A 51 -10.40 2.39 3.87
CA LYS A 51 -9.29 2.74 2.96
C LYS A 51 -8.75 4.13 3.25
N ASN A 52 -9.63 5.13 3.31
CA ASN A 52 -9.25 6.52 3.55
C ASN A 52 -8.59 6.68 4.92
N ARG A 53 -9.13 6.01 5.94
CA ARG A 53 -8.53 5.99 7.28
C ARG A 53 -7.08 5.51 7.28
N LEU A 54 -6.80 4.41 6.58
CA LEU A 54 -5.44 3.87 6.50
C LEU A 54 -4.47 4.81 5.77
N ILE A 55 -4.96 5.59 4.81
CA ILE A 55 -4.18 6.61 4.10
C ILE A 55 -3.95 7.83 5.02
N ASP A 56 -5.01 8.34 5.64
CA ASP A 56 -4.97 9.53 6.51
C ASP A 56 -4.10 9.30 7.75
N ASP A 57 -4.14 8.10 8.33
CA ASP A 57 -3.28 7.69 9.45
C ASP A 57 -1.85 7.33 9.00
N CYS A 58 -1.49 7.61 7.74
CA CYS A 58 -0.18 7.35 7.13
C CYS A 58 0.29 5.88 7.23
N GLN A 59 -0.66 4.93 7.31
CA GLN A 59 -0.37 3.50 7.36
C GLN A 59 -0.06 2.93 5.97
N MET A 60 -0.57 3.58 4.92
CA MET A 60 -0.26 3.28 3.52
C MET A 60 -0.41 4.54 2.67
N THR A 61 0.11 4.51 1.44
CA THR A 61 -0.15 5.56 0.46
C THR A 61 -1.38 5.23 -0.40
N THR A 62 -1.93 6.23 -1.09
CA THR A 62 -2.98 6.02 -2.10
C THR A 62 -2.54 5.03 -3.16
N TRP A 63 -1.29 5.12 -3.63
CA TRP A 63 -0.73 4.20 -4.61
C TRP A 63 -0.73 2.75 -4.11
N GLN A 64 -0.33 2.52 -2.86
CA GLN A 64 -0.37 1.19 -2.25
C GLN A 64 -1.81 0.69 -2.13
N ALA A 65 -2.72 1.55 -1.66
CA ALA A 65 -4.13 1.22 -1.53
C ALA A 65 -4.76 0.78 -2.86
N ASP A 66 -4.51 1.51 -3.95
CA ASP A 66 -5.02 1.21 -5.28
C ASP A 66 -4.45 -0.11 -5.84
N LYS A 67 -3.17 -0.40 -5.57
CA LYS A 67 -2.54 -1.67 -5.93
C LYS A 67 -3.19 -2.84 -5.18
N LEU A 68 -3.38 -2.71 -3.86
CA LEU A 68 -4.02 -3.72 -3.04
C LEU A 68 -5.47 -3.98 -3.46
N GLU A 69 -6.20 -2.92 -3.78
CA GLU A 69 -7.57 -3.01 -4.30
C GLU A 69 -7.63 -3.79 -5.63
N CYS A 70 -6.62 -3.63 -6.48
CA CYS A 70 -6.45 -4.41 -7.71
C CYS A 70 -5.94 -5.85 -7.48
N GLY A 71 -5.79 -6.31 -6.23
CA GLY A 71 -5.21 -7.60 -5.90
C GLY A 71 -3.69 -7.71 -6.11
N LYS A 72 -3.00 -6.58 -6.32
CA LYS A 72 -1.55 -6.52 -6.50
C LYS A 72 -0.88 -6.30 -5.15
N TRP A 73 -0.54 -7.39 -4.48
CA TRP A 73 0.02 -7.37 -3.12
C TRP A 73 1.55 -7.55 -3.05
N ARG A 74 2.22 -7.79 -4.20
CA ARG A 74 3.68 -7.96 -4.28
C ARG A 74 4.35 -6.69 -4.81
N GLY A 75 5.62 -6.52 -4.46
CA GLY A 75 6.46 -5.47 -5.02
C GLY A 75 6.35 -4.12 -4.30
N PHE A 76 5.96 -4.12 -3.01
CA PHE A 76 6.04 -2.94 -2.16
C PHE A 76 7.33 -2.83 -1.37
N PHE A 77 8.14 -3.89 -1.37
CA PHE A 77 9.38 -3.98 -0.62
C PHE A 77 10.52 -4.31 -1.59
N VAL A 78 11.62 -3.59 -1.45
CA VAL A 78 12.90 -3.85 -2.12
C VAL A 78 13.97 -3.75 -1.05
N ASP A 79 14.54 -4.90 -0.68
CA ASP A 79 15.51 -4.99 0.42
C ASP A 79 14.98 -4.31 1.71
N ASP A 80 15.73 -3.37 2.30
CA ASP A 80 15.33 -2.62 3.49
C ASP A 80 14.43 -1.39 3.20
N TYR A 81 13.77 -1.33 2.05
CA TYR A 81 12.97 -0.19 1.61
C TYR A 81 11.51 -0.57 1.32
N VAL A 82 10.60 0.30 1.76
CA VAL A 82 9.18 0.28 1.38
C VAL A 82 8.95 1.30 0.27
N LEU A 83 8.42 0.84 -0.86
CA LEU A 83 8.01 1.68 -1.98
C LEU A 83 6.71 2.38 -1.65
N LEU A 84 6.70 3.70 -1.79
CA LEU A 84 5.58 4.58 -1.45
C LEU A 84 4.79 5.00 -2.68
N GLU A 85 5.47 5.27 -3.79
CA GLU A 85 4.85 5.71 -5.03
C GLU A 85 5.72 5.37 -6.22
N HIS A 86 5.08 5.18 -7.38
CA HIS A 86 5.78 5.13 -8.67
C HIS A 86 6.02 6.55 -9.19
N VAL A 87 7.28 6.88 -9.47
CA VAL A 87 7.67 8.24 -9.90
C VAL A 87 7.76 8.30 -11.42
N VAL A 88 8.56 7.41 -12.01
CA VAL A 88 8.78 7.37 -13.46
C VAL A 88 9.18 5.97 -13.89
N SER A 89 8.86 5.62 -15.13
CA SER A 89 9.40 4.43 -15.80
C SER A 89 10.19 4.86 -17.01
N ASP A 90 11.37 4.28 -17.18
CA ASP A 90 12.13 4.28 -18.43
C ASP A 90 12.06 2.87 -19.05
N ASN A 91 12.61 2.69 -20.26
CA ASN A 91 12.59 1.41 -20.98
C ASN A 91 13.20 0.26 -20.17
N ASP A 92 14.26 0.54 -19.42
CA ASP A 92 15.05 -0.48 -18.70
C ASP A 92 14.94 -0.37 -17.17
N SER A 93 14.26 0.64 -16.64
CA SER A 93 14.17 0.86 -15.20
C SER A 93 12.86 1.49 -14.74
N MET A 94 12.53 1.30 -13.47
CA MET A 94 11.38 1.92 -12.82
C MET A 94 11.85 2.62 -11.56
N THR A 95 11.58 3.92 -11.45
CA THR A 95 11.92 4.71 -10.28
C THR A 95 10.71 4.88 -9.37
N TYR A 96 10.94 4.68 -8.08
CA TYR A 96 9.95 4.76 -7.02
C TYR A 96 10.41 5.75 -5.95
N SER A 97 9.46 6.43 -5.32
CA SER A 97 9.71 7.02 -4.01
C SER A 97 9.62 5.90 -2.98
N ALA A 98 10.52 5.91 -2.01
CA ALA A 98 10.59 4.88 -0.99
C ALA A 98 10.99 5.49 0.35
N LYS A 99 10.80 4.68 1.39
CA LYS A 99 11.25 4.96 2.74
C LYS A 99 12.04 3.77 3.26
N HIS A 100 13.19 4.03 3.86
CA HIS A 100 13.97 2.98 4.50
C HIS A 100 13.28 2.54 5.80
N ILE A 101 13.18 1.22 6.01
CA ILE A 101 12.35 0.63 7.07
C ILE A 101 12.91 0.94 8.47
N GLY A 102 14.24 1.02 8.61
CA GLY A 102 14.90 1.19 9.90
C GLY A 102 14.88 2.62 10.46
N ASP A 103 15.19 3.62 9.63
CA ASP A 103 15.33 5.02 10.05
C ASP A 103 14.21 5.92 9.53
N GLY A 104 13.39 5.41 8.61
CA GLY A 104 12.28 6.13 8.04
C GLY A 104 12.64 7.28 7.09
N ARG A 105 13.88 7.34 6.60
CA ARG A 105 14.27 8.41 5.68
C ARG A 105 13.74 8.18 4.26
N PRO A 106 13.41 9.25 3.51
CA PRO A 106 12.95 9.15 2.13
C PRO A 106 14.10 8.96 1.14
N TYR A 107 13.85 8.13 0.12
CA TYR A 107 14.79 7.80 -0.96
C TYR A 107 14.05 7.70 -2.30
N HIS A 108 14.79 7.85 -3.39
CA HIS A 108 14.40 7.37 -4.70
C HIS A 108 15.11 6.04 -4.98
N LEU A 109 14.33 5.06 -5.44
CA LEU A 109 14.82 3.73 -5.81
C LEU A 109 14.60 3.52 -7.30
N SER A 110 15.68 3.36 -8.05
CA SER A 110 15.63 2.99 -9.47
C SER A 110 15.88 1.49 -9.61
N VAL A 111 14.87 0.74 -10.03
CA VAL A 111 14.90 -0.72 -10.14
C VAL A 111 15.04 -1.12 -11.61
N THR A 112 16.06 -1.90 -11.94
CA THR A 112 16.29 -2.39 -13.31
C THR A 112 15.29 -3.49 -13.67
N ALA A 113 14.56 -3.30 -14.77
CA ALA A 113 13.54 -4.24 -15.22
C ALA A 113 14.18 -5.55 -15.74
N GLY A 114 13.64 -6.70 -15.32
CA GLY A 114 14.05 -8.01 -15.83
C GLY A 114 15.42 -8.52 -15.37
N ALA A 115 16.15 -7.78 -14.52
CA ALA A 115 17.41 -8.22 -13.97
C ALA A 115 17.22 -9.34 -12.93
N TYR A 116 18.05 -10.39 -13.01
CA TYR A 116 18.16 -11.42 -11.97
C TYR A 116 19.64 -11.70 -11.65
N PRO A 117 20.09 -11.51 -10.39
CA PRO A 117 19.31 -11.01 -9.25
C PRO A 117 18.79 -9.58 -9.44
N LEU A 118 17.78 -9.19 -8.66
CA LEU A 118 17.20 -7.85 -8.70
C LEU A 118 18.31 -6.79 -8.54
N GLN A 119 18.36 -5.82 -9.44
CA GLN A 119 19.30 -4.71 -9.40
C GLN A 119 18.54 -3.43 -9.13
N PHE A 120 19.05 -2.61 -8.20
CA PHE A 120 18.48 -1.32 -7.88
C PHE A 120 19.55 -0.34 -7.39
N GLU A 121 19.30 0.95 -7.62
CA GLU A 121 20.11 2.07 -7.14
C GLU A 121 19.27 2.91 -6.18
N VAL A 122 19.92 3.50 -5.18
CA VAL A 122 19.27 4.27 -4.10
C VAL A 122 19.87 5.67 -4.04
N GLU A 123 19.01 6.68 -4.14
CA GLU A 123 19.39 8.09 -4.01
C GLU A 123 18.62 8.75 -2.85
N PRO A 124 19.29 9.44 -1.91
CA PRO A 124 18.59 10.16 -0.85
C PRO A 124 17.82 11.35 -1.42
N VAL A 125 16.61 11.58 -0.92
CA VAL A 125 15.85 12.80 -1.27
C VAL A 125 16.41 13.97 -0.46
N THR A 126 17.25 14.80 -1.08
CA THR A 126 17.70 16.07 -0.48
C THR A 126 16.54 17.06 -0.52
N THR A 127 16.08 17.43 0.67
CA THR A 127 15.06 18.49 0.89
C THR A 127 15.70 19.86 0.93
#